data_AF-A0A1V9H6B4-F1
#
_entry.id   AF-A0A1V9H6B4-F1
#
_cell.length_a   1.000
_cell.length_b   1.000
_cell.length_c   1.000
_cell.angle_alpha   90.00
_cell.angle_beta   90.00
_cell.angle_gamma   90.00
#
_symmetry.space_group_name_H-M   'P 1'
#
loop_
_entity.id
_entity.type
_entity.pdbx_description
1 polymer ?
#
loop_
_entity_poly.entity_id
_entity_poly.type
_entity_poly.pdbx_seq_one_letter_code
_entity_poly.pdbx_strand_id
1 'polypeptide(L)'
;MLITLAVLLIAQYFLLGRLPLTVLYFPLVIFPLVLVSAGVTWFFAALGVYYRDIGQITGLLATVLLFMSPALYPVSSLPPSMQKLIYLNPLTFIIEQSRNVLMWGLPPDWSGLLKYFIGSVVLAYLGYYWFQLVRRGFADVV
;
A
#
# COMPACT_ATOMS: atom_id res chain seq x y z
N MET A 1 -8.68 -6.88 -7.98
CA MET A 1 -9.11 -5.56 -7.48
C MET A 1 -10.56 -5.27 -7.87
N LEU A 2 -10.90 -5.04 -9.15
CA LEU A 2 -12.28 -4.71 -9.56
C LEU A 2 -13.31 -5.80 -9.24
N ILE A 3 -12.99 -7.08 -9.50
CA ILE A 3 -13.87 -8.21 -9.18
C ILE A 3 -14.13 -8.28 -7.67
N THR A 4 -13.08 -8.20 -6.86
CA THR A 4 -13.18 -8.25 -5.39
C THR A 4 -14.00 -7.08 -4.84
N LEU A 5 -13.80 -5.88 -5.39
CA LEU A 5 -14.57 -4.69 -5.03
C LEU A 5 -16.05 -4.85 -5.42
N ALA A 6 -16.34 -5.33 -6.63
CA ALA A 6 -17.71 -5.60 -7.07
C ALA A 6 -18.40 -6.62 -6.17
N VAL A 7 -17.74 -7.75 -5.86
CA VAL A 7 -18.26 -8.77 -4.95
C VAL A 7 -18.55 -8.18 -3.56
N LEU A 8 -17.65 -7.35 -3.03
CA LEU A 8 -17.83 -6.69 -1.74
C LEU A 8 -19.02 -5.73 -1.75
N LEU A 9 -19.16 -4.89 -2.78
CA LEU A 9 -20.28 -3.96 -2.89
C LEU A 9 -21.63 -4.67 -3.06
N ILE A 10 -21.65 -5.75 -3.85
CA ILE A 10 -22.83 -6.61 -4.00
C ILE A 10 -23.20 -7.21 -2.64
N ALA A 11 -22.25 -7.80 -1.92
CA ALA A 11 -22.49 -8.35 -0.59
C ALA A 11 -22.98 -7.28 0.39
N GLN A 12 -22.40 -6.08 0.36
CA GLN A 12 -22.80 -4.96 1.21
C GLN A 12 -24.22 -4.49 0.91
N TYR A 13 -24.60 -4.43 -0.36
CA TYR A 13 -25.96 -4.11 -0.78
C TYR A 13 -26.97 -5.14 -0.27
N PHE A 14 -26.69 -6.44 -0.44
CA PHE A 14 -27.60 -7.51 0.00
C PHE A 14 -27.66 -7.69 1.52
N LEU A 15 -26.56 -7.49 2.25
CA LEU A 15 -26.49 -7.72 3.69
C LEU A 15 -26.89 -6.49 4.53
N LEU A 16 -26.50 -5.29 4.09
CA LEU A 16 -26.66 -4.05 4.87
C LEU A 16 -27.67 -3.08 4.26
N GLY A 17 -28.15 -3.34 3.02
CA GLY A 17 -29.12 -2.49 2.32
C GLY A 17 -28.61 -1.08 2.00
N ARG A 18 -27.31 -0.83 2.14
CA ARG A 18 -26.69 0.49 1.98
C ARG A 18 -25.40 0.38 1.17
N LEU A 19 -25.27 1.24 0.17
CA LEU A 19 -24.02 1.48 -0.55
C LEU A 19 -23.49 2.84 -0.11
N PRO A 20 -22.40 2.88 0.67
CA PRO A 20 -21.85 4.15 1.09
C PRO A 20 -21.29 4.90 -0.14
N LEU A 21 -21.75 6.13 -0.36
CA LEU A 21 -21.27 7.00 -1.45
C LEU A 21 -19.76 7.28 -1.34
N THR A 22 -19.20 7.10 -0.14
CA THR A 22 -17.77 7.24 0.10
C THR A 22 -16.93 6.28 -0.74
N VAL A 23 -17.47 5.15 -1.22
CA VAL A 23 -16.76 4.21 -2.13
C VAL A 23 -16.10 4.93 -3.32
N LEU A 24 -16.66 6.05 -3.77
CA LEU A 24 -16.07 6.87 -4.85
C LEU A 24 -14.69 7.43 -4.50
N TYR A 25 -14.35 7.59 -3.21
CA TYR A 25 -13.03 8.01 -2.75
C TYR A 25 -12.01 6.87 -2.71
N PHE A 26 -12.42 5.62 -2.91
CA PHE A 26 -11.51 4.47 -2.84
C PHE A 26 -10.34 4.54 -3.85
N PRO A 27 -10.54 4.92 -5.14
CA PRO A 27 -9.43 5.10 -6.07
C PRO A 27 -8.41 6.14 -5.58
N LEU A 28 -8.89 7.21 -4.94
CA LEU A 28 -8.02 8.24 -4.39
C LEU A 28 -7.21 7.73 -3.18
N VAL A 29 -7.82 6.89 -2.34
CA VAL A 29 -7.14 6.25 -1.21
C VAL A 29 -6.06 5.27 -1.68
N ILE A 30 -6.30 4.51 -2.75
CA ILE A 30 -5.31 3.55 -3.27
C ILE A 30 -4.19 4.22 -4.08
N PHE A 31 -4.44 5.37 -4.72
CA PHE A 31 -3.47 5.98 -5.62
C PHE A 31 -2.07 6.21 -5.00
N PRO A 32 -1.94 6.74 -3.77
CA PRO A 32 -0.63 6.84 -3.12
C PRO A 32 0.08 5.50 -2.92
N LEU A 33 -0.67 4.42 -2.65
CA LEU A 33 -0.09 3.08 -2.50
C LEU A 33 0.55 2.61 -3.80
N VAL A 34 -0.06 2.91 -4.96
CA VAL A 34 0.51 2.60 -6.28
C VAL A 34 1.86 3.30 -6.46
N LEU A 35 1.98 4.56 -6.03
CA LEU A 35 3.25 5.30 -6.08
C LEU A 35 4.31 4.70 -5.16
N VAL A 36 3.95 4.33 -3.93
CA VAL A 36 4.86 3.63 -3.01
C VAL A 36 5.34 2.32 -3.63
N SER A 37 4.42 1.51 -4.16
CA SER A 37 4.76 0.26 -4.83
C SER A 37 5.69 0.48 -6.02
N ALA A 38 5.43 1.48 -6.87
CA ALA A 38 6.30 1.81 -8.00
C ALA A 38 7.72 2.19 -7.55
N GLY A 39 7.86 3.07 -6.54
CA GLY A 39 9.17 3.46 -6.02
C GLY A 39 9.96 2.28 -5.43
N VAL A 40 9.29 1.44 -4.65
CA VAL A 40 9.89 0.22 -4.08
C VAL A 40 10.29 -0.76 -5.19
N THR A 41 9.43 -0.96 -6.20
CA THR A 41 9.74 -1.84 -7.34
C THR A 41 10.93 -1.33 -8.13
N TRP A 42 11.03 -0.03 -8.43
CA TRP A 42 12.21 0.52 -9.11
C TRP A 42 13.50 0.32 -8.31
N PHE A 43 13.44 0.52 -6.99
CA PHE A 43 14.58 0.29 -6.12
C PHE A 43 15.07 -1.16 -6.14
N PHE A 44 14.16 -2.12 -5.95
CA PHE A 44 14.52 -3.54 -5.96
C PHE A 44 14.84 -4.08 -7.36
N ALA A 45 14.22 -3.55 -8.42
CA ALA A 45 14.56 -3.92 -9.78
C ALA A 45 16.01 -3.55 -10.13
N ALA A 46 16.48 -2.39 -9.67
CA ALA A 46 17.88 -2.00 -9.84
C ALA A 46 18.84 -2.97 -9.12
N LEU A 47 18.49 -3.40 -7.90
CA LEU A 47 19.30 -4.35 -7.12
C LEU A 47 19.26 -5.77 -7.68
N GLY A 48 18.11 -6.19 -8.22
CA GLY A 48 17.92 -7.55 -8.74
C GLY A 48 18.78 -7.88 -9.96
N VAL A 49 19.28 -6.88 -10.70
CA VAL A 49 20.24 -7.08 -11.80
C VAL A 49 21.59 -7.57 -11.27
N TYR A 50 22.03 -7.09 -10.10
CA TYR A 50 23.31 -7.47 -9.49
C TYR A 50 23.19 -8.71 -8.59
N TYR A 51 22.05 -8.86 -7.92
CA TYR A 51 21.84 -9.90 -6.91
C TYR A 51 20.64 -10.77 -7.26
N ARG A 52 20.92 -12.03 -7.63
CA ARG A 52 19.91 -13.01 -8.06
C ARG A 52 18.87 -13.34 -6.97
N ASP A 53 19.22 -13.20 -5.70
CA ASP A 53 18.35 -13.58 -4.56
C ASP A 53 17.33 -12.49 -4.15
N ILE A 54 17.41 -11.29 -4.73
CA ILE A 54 16.52 -10.17 -4.40
C ILE A 54 15.04 -10.51 -4.67
N GLY A 55 14.76 -11.33 -5.69
CA GLY A 55 13.41 -11.80 -5.97
C GLY A 55 12.79 -12.57 -4.81
N GLN A 56 13.54 -13.46 -4.17
CA GLN A 56 13.05 -14.23 -3.02
C GLN A 56 12.90 -13.34 -1.78
N ILE A 57 13.88 -12.47 -1.53
CA ILE A 57 13.88 -11.55 -0.38
C ILE A 57 12.69 -10.60 -0.45
N THR A 58 12.41 -10.01 -1.62
CA THR A 58 11.27 -9.10 -1.80
C THR A 58 9.93 -9.79 -1.59
N GLY A 59 9.77 -11.05 -2.04
CA GLY A 59 8.58 -11.84 -1.77
C GLY A 59 8.37 -12.14 -0.27
N LEU A 60 9.45 -12.51 0.43
CA LEU A 60 9.43 -12.71 1.88
C LEU A 60 9.06 -11.41 2.61
N LEU A 61 9.70 -10.29 2.26
CA LEU A 61 9.43 -8.98 2.85
C LEU A 61 7.99 -8.54 2.63
N ALA A 62 7.44 -8.73 1.42
CA ALA A 62 6.04 -8.41 1.14
C ALA A 62 5.07 -9.23 2.01
N THR A 63 5.39 -10.51 2.22
CA THR A 63 4.60 -11.39 3.11
C THR A 63 4.66 -10.92 4.56
N VAL A 64 5.86 -10.63 5.08
CA VAL A 64 6.03 -10.08 6.44
C VAL A 64 5.27 -8.75 6.57
N LEU A 65 5.39 -7.87 5.59
CA LEU A 65 4.71 -6.58 5.55
C LEU A 65 3.18 -6.73 5.59
N LEU A 66 2.64 -7.74 4.90
CA LEU A 66 1.21 -8.06 4.94
C LEU A 66 0.75 -8.50 6.33
N PHE A 67 1.49 -9.42 6.98
CA PHE A 67 1.14 -9.90 8.32
C PHE A 67 1.32 -8.85 9.41
N MET A 68 2.26 -7.91 9.23
CA MET A 68 2.42 -6.73 10.09
C MET A 68 1.44 -5.60 9.78
N SER A 69 0.43 -5.83 8.93
CA SER A 69 -0.59 -4.84 8.58
C SER A 69 -1.95 -5.21 9.19
N PRO A 70 -2.85 -4.24 9.39
CA PRO A 70 -4.20 -4.49 9.90
C PRO A 70 -5.15 -5.06 8.82
N ALA A 71 -4.61 -5.73 7.80
CA ALA A 71 -5.40 -6.40 6.78
C ALA A 71 -6.21 -7.56 7.37
N LEU A 72 -5.62 -8.29 8.32
CA LEU A 72 -6.22 -9.50 8.92
C LEU A 72 -6.97 -9.22 10.23
N TYR A 73 -6.67 -8.11 10.90
CA TYR A 73 -7.23 -7.75 12.21
C TYR A 73 -7.34 -6.22 12.35
N PRO A 74 -8.33 -5.70 13.10
CA PRO A 74 -8.41 -4.27 13.38
C PRO A 74 -7.30 -3.83 14.35
N VAL A 75 -6.78 -2.61 14.18
CA VAL A 75 -5.73 -2.06 15.09
C VAL A 75 -6.23 -1.96 16.53
N SER A 76 -7.54 -1.75 16.73
CA SER A 76 -8.16 -1.64 18.06
C SER A 76 -8.09 -2.91 18.91
N SER A 77 -7.87 -4.09 18.31
CA SER A 77 -7.77 -5.34 19.07
C SER A 77 -6.36 -5.59 19.63
N LEU A 78 -5.40 -4.70 19.37
CA LEU A 78 -4.00 -4.90 19.74
C LEU A 78 -3.61 -4.12 20.99
N PRO A 79 -2.63 -4.62 21.76
CA PRO A 79 -2.04 -3.88 22.88
C PRO A 79 -1.48 -2.51 22.43
N PRO A 80 -1.54 -1.45 23.27
CA PRO A 80 -1.08 -0.10 22.90
C PRO A 80 0.38 -0.02 22.41
N SER A 81 1.26 -0.90 22.91
CA SER A 81 2.66 -1.00 22.47
C SER A 81 2.79 -1.49 21.03
N MET A 82 1.97 -2.46 20.62
CA MET A 82 1.98 -3.03 19.27
C MET A 82 1.31 -2.13 18.24
N GLN A 83 0.32 -1.33 18.67
CA GLN A 83 -0.35 -0.37 17.77
C GLN A 83 0.67 0.58 17.12
N LYS A 84 1.60 1.15 17.91
CA LYS A 84 2.65 2.04 17.39
C LYS A 84 3.54 1.38 16.35
N LEU A 85 3.90 0.10 16.56
CA LEU A 85 4.74 -0.66 15.64
C LEU A 85 4.03 -0.89 14.30
N ILE A 86 2.72 -1.12 14.33
CA ILE A 86 1.94 -1.34 13.10
C ILE A 86 1.74 -0.04 12.33
N TYR A 87 1.67 1.12 13.00
CA TYR A 87 1.65 2.42 12.29
C TYR A 87 2.94 2.76 11.54
N LEU A 88 4.08 2.11 11.85
CA LEU A 88 5.29 2.22 11.02
C LEU A 88 5.15 1.53 9.67
N ASN A 89 4.23 0.57 9.54
CA ASN A 89 4.00 -0.11 8.27
C ASN A 89 3.25 0.82 7.31
N PRO A 90 3.83 1.13 6.13
CA PRO A 90 3.21 2.03 5.15
C PRO A 90 1.86 1.52 4.64
N LEU A 91 1.55 0.23 4.77
CA LEU A 91 0.26 -0.34 4.40
C LEU A 91 -0.86 0.01 5.40
N THR A 92 -0.53 0.24 6.67
CA THR A 92 -1.51 0.39 7.76
C THR A 92 -2.47 1.53 7.51
N PHE A 93 -1.95 2.72 7.21
CA PHE A 93 -2.79 3.89 6.98
C PHE A 93 -3.78 3.67 5.82
N ILE A 94 -3.31 3.13 4.69
CA ILE A 94 -4.15 2.92 3.51
C ILE A 94 -5.21 1.83 3.75
N ILE A 95 -4.88 0.78 4.51
CA ILE A 95 -5.85 -0.26 4.87
C ILE A 95 -6.95 0.31 5.76
N GLU A 96 -6.61 1.13 6.76
CA GLU A 96 -7.61 1.79 7.61
C GLU A 96 -8.48 2.75 6.82
N GLN A 97 -7.90 3.60 5.98
CA GLN A 97 -8.68 4.51 5.13
C GLN A 97 -9.57 3.73 4.15
N SER A 98 -9.09 2.63 3.59
CA SER A 98 -9.89 1.75 2.73
C SER A 98 -11.09 1.17 3.48
N ARG A 99 -10.89 0.76 4.74
CA ARG A 99 -11.97 0.25 5.60
C ARG A 99 -13.00 1.32 5.92
N ASN A 100 -12.56 2.53 6.27
CA ASN A 100 -13.43 3.66 6.56
C ASN A 100 -14.35 3.97 5.37
N VAL A 101 -13.76 4.04 4.19
CA VAL A 101 -14.42 4.46 2.95
C VAL A 101 -15.32 3.38 2.36
N LEU A 102 -14.91 2.10 2.43
CA LEU A 102 -15.68 0.98 1.87
C LEU A 102 -16.70 0.40 2.86
N MET A 103 -16.32 0.19 4.11
CA MET A 103 -17.14 -0.56 5.08
C MET A 103 -17.95 0.36 6.00
N TRP A 104 -17.35 1.43 6.51
CA TRP A 104 -17.98 2.28 7.54
C TRP A 104 -18.70 3.51 6.99
N GLY A 105 -18.55 3.82 5.70
CA GLY A 105 -19.18 4.99 5.10
C GLY A 105 -18.63 6.32 5.60
N LEU A 106 -17.41 6.32 6.14
CA LEU A 106 -16.74 7.50 6.67
C LEU A 106 -15.87 8.16 5.59
N PRO A 107 -15.79 9.50 5.56
CA PRO A 107 -14.86 10.18 4.67
C PRO A 107 -13.40 9.84 5.06
N PRO A 108 -12.48 9.83 4.09
CA PRO A 108 -11.06 9.62 4.40
C PRO A 108 -10.50 10.81 5.18
N ASP A 109 -9.46 10.54 5.98
CA ASP A 109 -8.65 11.61 6.57
C ASP A 109 -7.81 12.29 5.48
N TRP A 110 -8.31 13.44 5.01
CA TRP A 110 -7.66 14.25 3.98
C TRP A 110 -6.26 14.73 4.36
N SER A 111 -6.03 15.03 5.65
CA SER A 111 -4.73 15.52 6.13
C SER A 111 -3.69 14.41 6.12
N GLY A 112 -4.05 13.24 6.65
CA GLY A 112 -3.22 12.04 6.59
C GLY A 112 -2.96 11.59 5.14
N LEU A 113 -3.99 11.60 4.29
CA LEU A 113 -3.88 11.19 2.90
C LEU A 113 -2.98 12.12 2.09
N LEU A 114 -3.04 13.44 2.33
CA LEU A 114 -2.13 14.39 1.69
C LEU A 114 -0.67 14.16 2.11
N LYS A 115 -0.41 13.97 3.41
CA LYS A 115 0.95 13.68 3.92
C LYS A 115 1.49 12.38 3.32
N TYR A 116 0.66 11.33 3.30
CA TYR A 116 1.01 10.05 2.72
C TYR A 116 1.25 10.16 1.21
N PHE A 117 0.42 10.94 0.50
CA PHE A 117 0.60 11.21 -0.93
C PHE A 117 1.94 11.89 -1.21
N ILE A 118 2.28 12.97 -0.48
CA ILE A 118 3.57 13.65 -0.63
C ILE A 118 4.73 12.68 -0.38
N GLY A 119 4.66 11.89 0.70
CA GLY A 119 5.67 10.87 1.00
C GLY A 119 5.80 9.83 -0.12
N SER A 120 4.68 9.38 -0.68
CA SER A 120 4.65 8.42 -1.79
C SER A 120 5.28 8.96 -3.08
N VAL A 121 5.05 10.24 -3.40
CA VAL A 121 5.65 10.91 -4.56
C VAL A 121 7.17 11.03 -4.37
N VAL A 122 7.62 11.44 -3.18
CA VAL A 122 9.06 11.51 -2.86
C VAL A 122 9.71 10.13 -2.99
N LEU A 123 9.10 9.10 -2.42
CA LEU A 123 9.63 7.74 -2.49
C LEU A 123 9.65 7.19 -3.93
N ALA A 124 8.60 7.44 -4.71
CA ALA A 124 8.55 7.09 -6.12
C ALA A 124 9.65 7.78 -6.92
N TYR A 125 9.85 9.08 -6.71
CA TYR A 125 10.88 9.85 -7.39
C TYR A 125 12.29 9.37 -7.03
N LEU A 126 12.56 9.11 -5.74
CA LEU A 126 13.84 8.58 -5.29
C LEU A 126 14.11 7.18 -5.86
N GLY A 127 13.11 6.30 -5.87
CA GLY A 127 13.22 4.97 -6.47
C GLY A 127 13.51 5.03 -7.97
N TYR A 128 12.82 5.92 -8.69
CA TYR A 128 13.07 6.17 -10.12
C TYR A 128 14.48 6.72 -10.37
N TYR A 129 14.91 7.71 -9.60
CA TYR A 129 16.24 8.32 -9.72
C TYR A 129 17.34 7.28 -9.46
N TRP A 130 17.19 6.47 -8.42
CA TRP A 130 18.10 5.36 -8.11
C TRP A 130 18.19 4.37 -9.27
N PHE A 131 17.05 3.95 -9.81
CA PHE A 131 17.01 3.05 -10.96
C PHE A 131 17.75 3.62 -12.17
N GLN A 132 17.56 4.91 -12.49
CA GLN A 132 18.25 5.55 -13.60
C GLN A 132 19.77 5.69 -13.38
N LEU A 133 20.20 5.93 -12.13
CA LEU A 133 21.61 5.99 -11.78
C LEU A 133 22.30 4.64 -12.02
N VAL A 134 21.67 3.57 -11.52
CA VAL A 134 22.23 2.21 -11.55
C VAL A 134 22.15 1.61 -12.95
N ARG A 135 21.14 1.98 -13.76
CA ARG A 135 20.95 1.50 -15.13
C ARG A 135 22.20 1.63 -16.02
N ARG A 136 23.05 2.63 -15.76
CA ARG A 136 24.30 2.84 -16.52
C ARG A 136 25.28 1.67 -16.37
N GLY A 137 25.28 0.98 -15.23
CA GLY A 137 26.14 -0.18 -14.96
C GLY A 137 25.52 -1.53 -15.33
N PHE A 138 24.32 -1.57 -15.90
CA PHE A 138 23.69 -2.83 -16.32
C PHE A 138 24.45 -3.49 -17.48
N ALA A 139 25.05 -2.69 -18.37
CA ALA A 139 25.77 -3.21 -19.53
C ALA A 139 27.05 -3.99 -19.16
N ASP A 140 27.61 -3.75 -17.97
CA ASP A 140 28.84 -4.40 -17.51
C ASP A 140 28.59 -5.74 -16.78
N VAL A 141 27.33 -6.05 -16.46
CA VAL A 141 26.94 -7.22 -15.64
C VAL A 141 26.16 -8.27 -16.45
N VAL A 142 25.65 -7.91 -17.61
CA VAL A 142 24.88 -8.79 -18.52
C VAL A 142 25.79 -9.47 -19.54
#